data_AF-A0A512DVQ2-F1
#
_entry.id   AF-A0A512DVQ2-F1
#
_cell.length_a   1.000
_cell.length_b   1.000
_cell.length_c   1.000
_cell.angle_alpha   90.00
_cell.angle_beta   90.00
_cell.angle_gamma   90.00
#
_symmetry.space_group_name_H-M   'P 1'
#
loop_
_entity.id
_entity.type
_entity.pdbx_description
1 polymer ?
#
loop_
_entity_poly.entity_id
_entity_poly.type
_entity_poly.pdbx_seq_one_letter_code
_entity_poly.pdbx_strand_id
1 'polypeptide(L)'
;MSTGGRRKSSYRPQLDPSGESVHYTATTPAGGAERCRDCGRKHGTVVRCLADGRWFDADDQTWRDRRGRRAEWPNVVEYSEVRDLPVAVRQVRLSGDTSAKLTKLCRRCQMSREAVRNAIRSRIRALSRRALGDLFLGGYGEPDEIERFKVLSRQPKKTSRPL
;
A
#
# COMPACT_ATOMS: atom_id res chain seq x y z
N MET A 1 -38.70 -20.73 -24.02
CA MET A 1 -37.75 -21.04 -22.93
C MET A 1 -36.42 -21.45 -23.55
N SER A 2 -35.37 -20.65 -23.35
CA SER A 2 -33.95 -21.05 -23.29
C SER A 2 -33.08 -19.78 -23.40
N THR A 3 -32.57 -19.33 -22.26
CA THR A 3 -31.67 -18.18 -22.12
C THR A 3 -30.24 -18.61 -22.42
N GLY A 4 -29.60 -17.94 -23.38
CA GLY A 4 -28.21 -18.18 -23.77
C GLY A 4 -27.24 -17.81 -22.64
N GLY A 5 -26.63 -18.84 -22.03
CA GLY A 5 -25.58 -18.69 -21.01
C GLY A 5 -24.30 -18.09 -21.61
N ARG A 6 -23.94 -16.89 -21.15
CA ARG A 6 -22.71 -16.18 -21.48
C ARG A 6 -21.50 -16.94 -20.94
N ARG A 7 -20.74 -17.62 -21.81
CA ARG A 7 -19.45 -18.26 -21.44
C ARG A 7 -18.46 -17.17 -21.01
N LYS A 8 -18.08 -17.16 -19.73
CA LYS A 8 -17.00 -16.32 -19.22
C LYS A 8 -15.67 -16.94 -19.64
N SER A 9 -14.94 -16.26 -20.53
CA SER A 9 -13.55 -16.59 -20.83
C SER A 9 -12.70 -16.33 -19.59
N SER A 10 -12.21 -17.38 -18.95
CA SER A 10 -11.24 -17.30 -17.88
C SER A 10 -9.85 -17.15 -18.49
N TYR A 11 -9.33 -15.91 -18.52
CA TYR A 11 -7.91 -15.69 -18.76
C TYR A 11 -7.10 -16.30 -17.60
N ARG A 12 -6.35 -17.37 -17.87
CA ARG A 12 -5.34 -17.93 -16.96
C ARG A 12 -3.96 -17.42 -17.39
N PRO A 13 -3.28 -16.56 -16.62
CA PRO A 13 -1.84 -16.47 -16.72
C PRO A 13 -1.25 -17.69 -16.02
N GLN A 14 -0.63 -18.61 -16.79
CA GLN A 14 0.34 -19.53 -16.21
C GLN A 14 1.50 -18.69 -15.68
N LEU A 15 1.89 -18.93 -14.42
CA LEU A 15 3.27 -19.06 -13.92
C LEU A 15 3.27 -18.95 -12.38
N ASP A 16 2.94 -20.06 -11.72
CA ASP A 16 3.41 -20.37 -10.36
C ASP A 16 3.70 -21.89 -10.34
N PRO A 17 4.94 -22.36 -10.08
CA PRO A 17 5.29 -23.79 -10.10
C PRO A 17 4.70 -24.57 -8.93
N SER A 18 4.07 -23.90 -7.97
CA SER A 18 3.58 -24.50 -6.72
C SER A 18 2.26 -25.26 -6.86
N GLY A 19 1.57 -25.21 -8.01
CA GLY A 19 0.28 -25.92 -8.21
C GLY A 19 -0.85 -25.43 -7.30
N GLU A 20 -0.57 -24.46 -6.42
CA GLU A 20 -1.54 -23.87 -5.53
C GLU A 20 -2.32 -22.81 -6.31
N SER A 21 -3.59 -23.10 -6.58
CA SER A 21 -4.50 -22.15 -7.21
C SER A 21 -4.68 -20.94 -6.30
N VAL A 22 -3.89 -19.89 -6.51
CA VAL A 22 -4.12 -18.60 -5.86
C VAL A 22 -5.40 -18.01 -6.44
N HIS A 23 -6.51 -18.34 -5.81
CA HIS A 23 -7.79 -17.70 -6.08
C HIS A 23 -7.71 -16.26 -5.58
N TYR A 24 -7.43 -15.31 -6.48
CA TYR A 24 -7.75 -13.92 -6.21
C TYR A 24 -9.28 -13.81 -6.20
N THR A 25 -9.90 -14.05 -5.05
CA THR A 25 -11.30 -13.66 -4.90
C THR A 25 -11.32 -12.15 -5.00
N ALA A 26 -11.84 -11.64 -6.11
CA ALA A 26 -12.26 -10.25 -6.24
C ALA A 26 -13.41 -10.04 -5.26
N THR A 27 -13.09 -9.93 -3.96
CA THR A 27 -14.03 -9.55 -2.92
C THR A 27 -14.32 -8.09 -3.16
N THR A 28 -15.27 -7.84 -4.06
CA THR A 28 -15.82 -6.52 -4.30
C THR A 28 -16.69 -6.22 -3.08
N PRO A 29 -16.31 -5.32 -2.16
CA PRO A 29 -17.24 -4.91 -1.14
C PRO A 29 -18.39 -4.20 -1.85
N ALA A 30 -19.63 -4.46 -1.44
CA ALA A 30 -20.85 -3.87 -1.99
C ALA A 30 -20.99 -2.35 -1.76
N GLY A 31 -19.89 -1.61 -1.59
CA GLY A 31 -19.81 -0.15 -1.56
C GLY A 31 -19.05 0.34 -2.78
N GLY A 32 -19.74 1.03 -3.69
CA GLY A 32 -19.38 1.23 -5.09
C GLY A 32 -17.92 1.64 -5.38
N ALA A 33 -17.42 1.15 -6.52
CA ALA A 33 -16.16 1.42 -7.23
C ALA A 33 -15.31 2.61 -6.75
N GLU A 34 -14.82 2.59 -5.51
CA GLU A 34 -14.03 3.69 -4.98
C GLU A 34 -12.68 3.72 -5.69
N ARG A 35 -12.39 4.81 -6.40
CA ARG A 35 -11.09 5.02 -7.03
C ARG A 35 -10.23 5.93 -6.18
N CYS A 36 -8.92 5.73 -6.24
CA CYS A 36 -7.97 6.68 -5.70
C CYS A 36 -8.12 8.02 -6.44
N ARG A 37 -8.33 9.11 -5.70
CA ARG A 37 -8.46 10.46 -6.27
C ARG A 37 -7.23 10.87 -7.10
N ASP A 38 -6.05 10.46 -6.66
CA ASP A 38 -4.80 10.94 -7.24
C ASP A 38 -4.35 10.14 -8.46
N CYS A 39 -4.49 8.81 -8.45
CA CYS A 39 -3.99 7.96 -9.54
C CYS A 39 -5.08 7.16 -10.26
N GLY A 40 -6.35 7.22 -9.84
CA GLY A 40 -7.46 6.54 -10.52
C GLY A 40 -7.57 5.03 -10.30
N ARG A 41 -6.59 4.38 -9.63
CA ARG A 41 -6.65 2.95 -9.31
C ARG A 41 -7.92 2.61 -8.53
N LYS A 42 -8.60 1.53 -8.93
CA LYS A 42 -9.82 1.02 -8.29
C LYS A 42 -9.50 0.33 -6.98
N HIS A 43 -10.40 0.44 -6.01
CA HIS A 43 -10.36 -0.34 -4.80
C HIS A 43 -10.66 -1.82 -5.08
N GLY A 44 -9.97 -2.73 -4.40
CA GLY A 44 -10.23 -4.16 -4.45
C GLY A 44 -9.67 -4.86 -5.69
N THR A 45 -8.98 -4.12 -6.58
CA THR A 45 -8.33 -4.69 -7.77
C THR A 45 -6.87 -5.01 -7.49
N VAL A 46 -6.35 -6.04 -8.16
CA VAL A 46 -4.92 -6.27 -8.30
C VAL A 46 -4.45 -5.58 -9.58
N VAL A 47 -3.41 -4.76 -9.47
CA VAL A 47 -2.83 -4.03 -10.62
C VAL A 47 -1.40 -4.45 -10.85
N ARG A 48 -1.05 -4.70 -12.12
CA ARG A 48 0.33 -4.87 -12.57
C ARG A 48 1.06 -3.54 -12.50
N CYS A 49 2.17 -3.48 -11.79
CA CYS A 49 2.99 -2.29 -11.63
C CYS A 49 4.45 -2.57 -12.01
N LEU A 50 5.05 -1.64 -12.71
CA LEU A 50 6.50 -1.61 -12.96
C LEU A 50 7.24 -1.01 -11.75
N ALA A 51 8.55 -1.29 -11.67
CA ALA A 51 9.44 -0.70 -10.67
C ALA A 51 9.47 0.84 -10.74
N ASP A 52 9.38 1.39 -11.96
CA ASP A 52 9.26 2.82 -12.21
C ASP A 52 7.90 3.40 -11.79
N GLY A 53 6.97 2.57 -11.31
CA GLY A 53 5.68 2.96 -10.80
C GLY A 53 4.60 3.24 -11.85
N ARG A 54 4.84 2.98 -13.15
CA ARG A 54 3.76 2.80 -14.13
C ARG A 54 2.93 1.59 -13.75
N TRP A 55 1.67 1.56 -14.19
CA TRP A 55 0.74 0.48 -13.90
C TRP A 55 -0.25 0.27 -15.03
N PHE A 56 -0.70 -0.97 -15.19
CA PHE A 56 -1.66 -1.32 -16.23
C PHE A 56 -3.09 -1.08 -15.74
N ASP A 57 -3.84 -0.27 -16.50
CA ASP A 57 -5.26 -0.04 -16.31
C ASP A 57 -6.07 -1.02 -17.17
N ALA A 58 -6.71 -1.99 -16.51
CA ALA A 58 -7.49 -3.02 -17.17
C ALA A 58 -8.80 -2.49 -17.78
N ASP A 59 -9.31 -1.34 -17.33
CA ASP A 59 -10.55 -0.79 -17.92
C ASP A 59 -10.28 -0.19 -19.30
N ASP A 60 -9.22 0.61 -19.39
CA ASP A 60 -8.86 1.35 -20.58
C ASP A 60 -7.78 0.64 -21.42
N GLN A 61 -7.38 -0.57 -21.01
CA GLN A 61 -6.35 -1.40 -21.65
C GLN A 61 -5.07 -0.62 -21.97
N THR A 62 -4.60 0.18 -21.01
CA THR A 62 -3.48 1.10 -21.23
C THR A 62 -2.56 1.18 -20.02
N TRP A 63 -1.31 1.57 -20.25
CA TRP A 63 -0.38 1.88 -19.17
C TRP A 63 -0.59 3.31 -18.69
N ARG A 64 -0.50 3.49 -17.38
CA ARG A 64 -0.60 4.77 -16.71
C ARG A 64 0.61 5.04 -15.83
N ASP A 65 1.01 6.30 -15.74
CA ASP A 65 2.08 6.74 -14.87
C ASP A 65 1.67 6.70 -13.38
N ARG A 66 2.59 7.13 -12.52
CA ARG A 66 2.39 7.21 -11.06
C ARG A 66 1.18 8.06 -10.66
N ARG A 67 0.82 9.05 -11.49
CA ARG A 67 -0.27 10.02 -11.30
C ARG A 67 -1.55 9.63 -12.05
N GLY A 68 -1.58 8.46 -12.69
CA GLY A 68 -2.76 7.99 -13.43
C GLY A 68 -2.91 8.59 -14.83
N ARG A 69 -1.91 9.33 -15.36
CA ARG A 69 -1.92 9.80 -16.76
C ARG A 69 -1.50 8.67 -17.68
N ARG A 70 -1.96 8.64 -18.93
CA ARG A 70 -1.50 7.64 -19.91
C ARG A 70 0.03 7.69 -20.04
N ALA A 71 0.64 6.52 -20.17
CA ALA A 71 2.07 6.34 -20.29
C ALA A 71 2.37 5.34 -21.40
N GLU A 72 3.62 5.35 -21.86
CA GLU A 72 4.12 4.40 -22.85
C GLU A 72 4.04 2.96 -22.31
N TRP A 73 3.87 2.02 -23.23
CA TRP A 73 3.98 0.60 -22.93
C TRP A 73 5.40 0.25 -22.49
N PRO A 74 5.56 -0.71 -21.56
CA PRO A 74 6.88 -1.19 -21.20
C PRO A 74 7.53 -1.95 -22.35
N ASN A 75 8.85 -1.85 -22.45
CA ASN A 75 9.61 -2.80 -23.26
C ASN A 75 9.70 -4.18 -22.58
N VAL A 76 10.30 -5.17 -23.24
CA VAL A 76 10.37 -6.55 -22.75
C VAL A 76 11.10 -6.67 -21.40
N VAL A 77 12.19 -5.91 -21.21
CA VAL A 77 12.98 -5.92 -19.97
C VAL A 77 12.15 -5.32 -18.84
N GLU A 78 11.53 -4.17 -19.06
CA GLU A 78 10.65 -3.55 -18.08
C GLU A 78 9.47 -4.46 -17.73
N TYR A 79 8.86 -5.11 -18.73
CA TYR A 79 7.74 -6.01 -18.51
C TYR A 79 8.12 -7.23 -17.64
N SER A 80 9.37 -7.68 -17.70
CA SER A 80 9.87 -8.78 -16.85
C SER A 80 9.92 -8.43 -15.36
N GLU A 81 9.94 -7.13 -15.01
CA GLU A 81 9.97 -6.65 -13.63
C GLU A 81 8.58 -6.33 -13.06
N VAL A 82 7.51 -6.63 -13.80
CA VAL A 82 6.14 -6.36 -13.38
C VAL A 82 5.81 -7.12 -12.10
N ARG A 83 5.20 -6.41 -11.15
CA ARG A 83 4.65 -6.98 -9.92
C ARG A 83 3.17 -6.74 -9.81
N ASP A 84 2.45 -7.75 -9.35
CA ASP A 84 1.04 -7.63 -9.00
C ASP A 84 0.88 -7.03 -7.60
N LEU A 85 0.14 -5.92 -7.51
CA LEU A 85 -0.07 -5.21 -6.27
C LEU A 85 -1.57 -5.04 -5.98
N PRO A 86 -2.07 -5.48 -4.82
CA PRO A 86 -3.45 -5.25 -4.42
C PRO A 86 -3.68 -3.77 -4.08
N VAL A 87 -4.79 -3.21 -4.56
CA VAL A 87 -5.15 -1.82 -4.33
C VAL A 87 -6.18 -1.68 -3.22
N ALA A 88 -5.71 -1.20 -2.07
CA ALA A 88 -6.57 -0.71 -1.00
C ALA A 88 -6.71 0.82 -1.11
N VAL A 89 -7.92 1.31 -1.37
CA VAL A 89 -8.29 2.73 -1.27
C VAL A 89 -8.96 2.93 0.08
N ARG A 90 -8.61 4.00 0.78
CA ARG A 90 -9.19 4.36 2.07
C ARG A 90 -9.50 5.84 2.09
N GLN A 91 -10.47 6.23 2.88
CA GLN A 91 -10.65 7.64 3.24
C GLN A 91 -9.56 8.01 4.25
N VAL A 92 -8.76 9.02 3.90
CA VAL A 92 -7.61 9.45 4.68
C VAL A 92 -7.72 10.96 4.93
N ARG A 93 -7.48 11.38 6.18
CA ARG A 93 -7.09 12.75 6.48
C ARG A 93 -5.56 12.80 6.52
N LEU A 94 -4.98 13.71 5.77
CA LEU A 94 -3.53 13.90 5.81
C LEU A 94 -3.18 14.48 7.18
N SER A 95 -2.18 13.90 7.83
CA SER A 95 -1.81 14.32 9.19
C SER A 95 -1.46 15.81 9.25
N GLY A 96 -1.77 16.46 10.38
CA GLY A 96 -1.32 17.83 10.66
C GLY A 96 -2.27 18.94 10.19
N ASP A 97 -3.36 18.59 9.52
CA ASP A 97 -4.44 19.51 9.22
C ASP A 97 -5.75 18.90 9.72
N THR A 98 -6.19 19.33 10.90
CA THR A 98 -7.45 18.88 11.53
C THR A 98 -8.68 19.32 10.75
N SER A 99 -8.54 20.36 9.91
CA SER A 99 -9.59 20.89 9.04
C SER A 99 -9.63 20.23 7.66
N ALA A 100 -8.60 19.44 7.30
CA ALA A 100 -8.51 18.83 5.98
C ALA A 100 -9.67 17.87 5.69
N LYS A 101 -10.27 18.07 4.51
CA LYS A 101 -11.31 17.19 3.97
C LYS A 101 -10.79 15.76 3.78
N LEU A 102 -11.58 14.78 4.21
CA LEU A 102 -11.34 13.36 3.94
C LEU A 102 -11.18 13.14 2.43
N THR A 103 -10.09 12.49 2.04
CA THR A 103 -9.79 12.19 0.64
C THR A 103 -9.63 10.68 0.46
N LYS A 104 -10.21 10.13 -0.62
CA LYS A 104 -10.05 8.72 -0.99
C LYS A 104 -8.71 8.51 -1.69
N LEU A 105 -7.75 7.88 -0.99
CA LEU A 105 -6.41 7.62 -1.52
C LEU A 105 -6.05 6.15 -1.39
N CYS A 106 -5.31 5.63 -2.37
CA CYS A 106 -4.64 4.34 -2.22
C CYS A 106 -3.42 4.48 -1.30
N ARG A 107 -2.97 3.36 -0.70
CA ARG A 107 -1.82 3.35 0.22
C ARG A 107 -0.57 4.03 -0.36
N ARG A 108 -0.30 3.83 -1.66
CA ARG A 108 0.84 4.45 -2.35
C ARG A 108 0.73 5.98 -2.38
N CYS A 109 -0.37 6.53 -2.88
CA CYS A 109 -0.58 7.98 -2.98
C CYS A 109 -0.60 8.63 -1.59
N GLN A 110 -1.19 7.96 -0.60
CA GLN A 110 -1.11 8.39 0.80
C GLN A 110 0.36 8.51 1.25
N MET A 111 1.16 7.46 1.11
CA MET A 111 2.56 7.47 1.51
C MET A 111 3.37 8.54 0.79
N SER A 112 3.09 8.80 -0.50
CA SER A 112 3.73 9.86 -1.27
C SER A 112 3.39 11.25 -0.72
N ARG A 113 2.13 11.53 -0.39
CA ARG A 113 1.71 12.82 0.20
C ARG A 113 2.27 13.01 1.61
N GLU A 114 2.47 11.93 2.34
CA GLU A 114 3.01 11.96 3.70
C GLU A 114 4.53 11.78 3.75
N ALA A 115 5.23 11.69 2.61
CA ALA A 115 6.63 11.29 2.54
C ALA A 115 7.55 12.16 3.39
N VAL A 116 7.46 13.49 3.24
CA VAL A 116 8.27 14.46 4.01
C VAL A 116 8.00 14.33 5.51
N ARG A 117 6.71 14.30 5.90
CA ARG A 117 6.32 14.16 7.31
C ARG A 117 6.77 12.82 7.90
N ASN A 118 6.67 11.74 7.14
CA ASN A 118 7.10 10.42 7.54
C ASN A 118 8.63 10.36 7.67
N ALA A 119 9.38 11.04 6.81
CA ALA A 119 10.83 11.18 6.92
C ALA A 119 11.22 11.93 8.20
N ILE A 120 10.56 13.06 8.49
CA ILE A 120 10.77 13.84 9.73
C ILE A 120 10.47 12.97 10.96
N ARG A 121 9.32 12.29 11.02
CA ARG A 121 8.99 11.38 12.14
C ARG A 121 10.00 10.26 12.29
N SER A 122 10.45 9.69 11.19
CA SER A 122 11.45 8.60 11.21
C SER A 122 12.78 9.10 11.74
N ARG A 123 13.20 10.31 11.35
CA ARG A 123 14.39 10.98 11.88
C ARG A 123 14.27 11.25 13.38
N ILE A 124 13.16 11.84 13.82
CA ILE A 124 12.91 12.10 15.25
C ILE A 124 12.97 10.79 16.03
N ARG A 125 12.29 9.73 15.58
CA ARG A 125 12.34 8.41 16.24
C ARG A 125 13.75 7.82 16.28
N ALA A 126 14.55 8.01 15.25
CA ALA A 126 15.94 7.54 15.24
C ALA A 126 16.79 8.32 16.26
N LEU A 127 16.66 9.64 16.29
CA LEU A 127 17.37 10.49 17.25
C LEU A 127 16.92 10.24 18.70
N SER A 128 15.62 10.09 18.95
CA SER A 128 15.12 9.74 20.28
C SER A 128 15.67 8.40 20.77
N ARG A 129 15.78 7.39 19.89
CA ARG A 129 16.40 6.10 20.26
C ARG A 129 17.88 6.25 20.62
N ARG A 130 18.63 7.11 19.91
CA ARG A 130 20.04 7.40 20.23
C ARG A 130 20.15 8.13 21.56
N ALA A 131 19.37 9.20 21.74
CA ALA A 131 19.35 9.96 22.99
C ALA A 131 18.99 9.09 24.21
N LEU A 132 18.05 8.15 24.07
CA LEU A 132 17.75 7.19 25.15
C LEU A 132 18.94 6.27 25.45
N GLY A 133 19.67 5.81 24.43
CA GLY A 133 20.91 5.06 24.60
C GLY A 133 21.98 5.89 25.33
N ASP A 134 22.21 7.10 24.85
CA ASP A 134 23.23 8.00 25.43
C ASP A 134 22.89 8.39 26.88
N LEU A 135 21.60 8.61 27.21
CA LEU A 135 21.16 9.03 28.55
C LEU A 135 21.09 7.88 29.56
N PHE A 136 20.72 6.67 29.15
CA PHE A 136 20.40 5.57 30.08
C PHE A 136 21.30 4.34 29.96
N LEU A 137 21.98 4.14 28.83
CA LEU A 137 22.66 2.88 28.51
C LEU A 137 24.18 3.02 28.39
N GLY A 138 24.73 4.24 28.36
CA GLY A 138 26.17 4.46 28.28
C GLY A 138 26.81 3.83 27.04
N GLY A 139 28.06 3.36 27.15
CA GLY A 139 28.79 2.74 26.05
C GLY A 139 28.03 1.56 25.46
N TYR A 140 27.91 1.50 24.13
CA TYR A 140 27.13 0.54 23.31
C TYR A 140 27.59 -0.94 23.45
N GLY A 141 27.84 -1.42 24.66
CA GLY A 141 28.40 -2.74 24.96
C GLY A 141 27.35 -3.83 25.17
N GLU A 142 26.14 -3.51 25.65
CA GLU A 142 25.15 -4.53 26.06
C GLU A 142 23.81 -4.38 25.29
N PRO A 143 23.61 -5.13 24.20
CA PRO A 143 22.39 -5.08 23.37
C PRO A 143 21.09 -5.38 24.13
N ASP A 144 21.16 -6.16 25.21
CA ASP A 144 20.00 -6.65 25.96
C ASP A 144 19.28 -5.55 26.76
N GLU A 145 20.00 -4.51 27.17
CA GLU A 145 19.42 -3.40 27.93
C GLU A 145 18.54 -2.50 27.04
N ILE A 146 18.90 -2.35 25.76
CA ILE A 146 18.12 -1.60 24.77
C ILE A 146 16.72 -2.19 24.60
N GLU A 147 16.58 -3.51 24.53
CA GLU A 147 15.28 -4.16 24.39
C GLU A 147 14.42 -4.03 25.66
N ARG A 148 15.02 -4.10 26.85
CA ARG A 148 14.31 -3.91 28.13
C ARG A 148 13.69 -2.52 28.24
N PHE A 149 14.44 -1.46 27.93
CA PHE A 149 13.92 -0.08 27.97
C PHE A 149 12.86 0.20 26.88
N LYS A 150 12.98 -0.42 25.69
CA LYS A 150 11.94 -0.33 24.65
C LYS A 150 10.62 -0.93 25.11
N VAL A 151 10.64 -2.01 25.89
CA VAL A 151 9.42 -2.63 26.44
C VAL A 151 8.74 -1.68 27.44
N LEU A 152 9.51 -1.05 28.32
CA LEU A 152 9.00 -0.11 29.33
C LEU A 152 8.45 1.19 28.73
N SER A 153 9.03 1.66 27.63
CA SER A 153 8.63 2.89 26.93
C SER A 153 7.52 2.68 25.89
N ARG A 154 7.10 1.43 25.62
CA ARG A 154 5.93 1.17 24.78
C ARG A 154 4.68 1.64 25.52
N GLN A 155 4.10 2.73 25.05
CA GLN A 155 2.76 3.08 25.48
C GLN A 155 1.79 1.96 25.10
N PRO A 156 0.94 1.50 26.04
CA PRO A 156 -0.06 0.50 25.74
C PRO A 156 -0.93 1.00 24.59
N LYS A 157 -1.15 0.15 23.57
CA LYS A 157 -2.14 0.44 22.54
C LYS A 157 -3.46 0.68 23.27
N LYS A 158 -4.08 1.85 23.07
CA LYS A 158 -5.44 2.12 23.60
C LYS A 158 -6.36 1.01 23.11
N THR A 159 -6.68 0.06 23.98
CA THR A 159 -7.76 -0.90 23.77
C THR A 159 -9.04 -0.09 23.85
N SER A 160 -9.68 0.16 22.70
CA SER A 160 -11.06 0.63 22.70
C SER A 160 -11.90 -0.41 23.46
N ARG A 161 -12.46 -0.04 24.61
CA ARG A 161 -13.42 -0.87 25.34
C ARG A 161 -14.59 -1.18 24.39
N PRO A 162 -15.02 -2.45 24.24
CA PRO A 162 -16.35 -2.71 23.72
C PRO A 162 -17.37 -2.19 24.75
N LEU A 163 -18.48 -1.65 24.22
CA LEU A 163 -19.61 -1.10 24.97
C LEU A 163 -20.21 -2.14 25.93
#